data_AF-A0A957WIS7-F1
#
_entry.id   AF-A0A957WIS7-F1
#
_cell.length_a   1.000
_cell.length_b   1.000
_cell.length_c   1.000
_cell.angle_alpha   90.00
_cell.angle_beta   90.00
_cell.angle_gamma   90.00
#
_symmetry.space_group_name_H-M   'P 1'
#
loop_
_entity.id
_entity.type
_entity.pdbx_description
1 polymer ?
#
loop_
_entity_poly.entity_id
_entity_poly.type
_entity_poly.pdbx_seq_one_letter_code
_entity_poly.pdbx_strand_id
1 'polypeptide(L)'
;MAQTDFFKTDERGRTALFHAAEIGDIEAVKAIIYKLVGTGISCQRLALISRKDLEGLTAIDVAIKAGNSEIAKLLRSEKLRMEFYE
;
A
#
# COMPACT_ATOMS: atom_id res chain seq x y z
N MET A 1 7.19 -18.45 11.18
CA MET A 1 6.79 -17.13 11.72
C MET A 1 7.37 -16.05 10.83
N ALA A 2 6.61 -15.50 9.88
CA ALA A 2 7.04 -14.35 9.08
C ALA A 2 5.82 -13.72 8.37
N GLN A 3 4.91 -13.12 9.15
CA GLN A 3 3.72 -12.52 8.56
C GLN A 3 3.28 -11.25 9.30
N THR A 4 4.21 -10.39 9.72
CA THR A 4 3.86 -9.12 10.37
C THR A 4 4.80 -7.94 10.06
N ASP A 5 5.75 -8.06 9.13
CA ASP A 5 6.65 -6.93 8.78
C ASP A 5 6.08 -5.98 7.71
N PHE A 6 4.87 -6.23 7.17
CA PHE A 6 4.30 -5.34 6.14
C PHE A 6 4.05 -3.93 6.64
N PHE A 7 3.74 -3.76 7.93
CA PHE A 7 3.49 -2.45 8.56
C PHE A 7 4.74 -1.78 9.10
N LYS A 8 5.90 -2.44 9.00
CA LYS A 8 7.15 -1.86 9.45
C LYS A 8 7.49 -0.69 8.55
N THR A 9 7.72 0.45 9.17
CA THR A 9 8.15 1.65 8.49
C THR A 9 9.66 1.76 8.60
N ASP A 10 10.28 2.15 7.50
CA ASP A 10 11.67 2.57 7.49
C ASP A 10 11.85 3.90 8.25
N GLU A 11 13.07 4.38 8.42
CA GLU A 11 13.40 5.64 9.12
C GLU A 11 12.66 6.86 8.53
N ARG A 12 12.17 6.73 7.29
CA ARG A 12 11.40 7.75 6.59
C ARG A 12 9.89 7.67 6.82
N GLY A 13 9.37 6.62 7.46
CA GLY A 13 7.94 6.32 7.52
C GLY A 13 7.45 5.41 6.39
N ARG A 14 8.35 5.00 5.49
CA ARG A 14 8.01 4.26 4.26
C ARG A 14 7.74 2.82 4.58
N THR A 15 6.65 2.32 4.06
CA THR A 15 6.19 0.95 4.31
C THR A 15 6.65 0.02 3.17
N ALA A 16 6.61 -1.31 3.33
CA ALA A 16 6.95 -2.25 2.25
C ALA A 16 6.17 -1.98 0.94
N LEU A 17 4.92 -1.52 1.06
CA LEU A 17 4.09 -1.11 -0.07
C LEU A 17 4.65 0.13 -0.81
N PHE A 18 5.26 1.08 -0.10
CA PHE A 18 5.89 2.25 -0.70
C PHE A 18 7.05 1.85 -1.60
N HIS A 19 7.91 0.96 -1.13
CA HIS A 19 9.04 0.46 -1.92
C HIS A 19 8.56 -0.28 -3.16
N ALA A 20 7.54 -1.14 -3.05
CA ALA A 20 6.96 -1.81 -4.21
C ALA A 20 6.35 -0.84 -5.23
N ALA A 21 5.67 0.20 -4.75
CA ALA A 21 5.09 1.27 -5.58
C ALA A 21 6.16 2.15 -6.25
N GLU A 22 7.25 2.44 -5.55
CA GLU A 22 8.39 3.22 -6.04
C GLU A 22 9.16 2.45 -7.13
N ILE A 23 9.37 1.14 -6.92
CA ILE A 23 10.05 0.25 -7.88
C ILE A 23 9.18 -0.03 -9.11
N GLY A 24 7.86 0.07 -8.98
CA GLY A 24 6.91 -0.28 -10.05
C GLY A 24 6.60 -1.76 -10.12
N ASP A 25 6.85 -2.48 -9.02
CA ASP A 25 6.67 -3.92 -8.97
C ASP A 25 5.20 -4.28 -8.69
N ILE A 26 4.42 -4.39 -9.77
CA ILE A 26 2.99 -4.72 -9.72
C ILE A 26 2.77 -6.08 -9.04
N GLU A 27 3.66 -7.04 -9.26
CA GLU A 27 3.59 -8.40 -8.69
C GLU A 27 3.73 -8.32 -7.17
N ALA A 28 4.73 -7.59 -6.66
CA ALA A 28 4.92 -7.35 -5.24
C ALA A 28 3.72 -6.59 -4.63
N VAL A 29 3.20 -5.56 -5.31
CA VAL A 29 2.01 -4.83 -4.86
C VAL A 29 0.81 -5.77 -4.74
N LYS A 30 0.55 -6.58 -5.78
CA LYS A 30 -0.52 -7.58 -5.76
C LYS A 30 -0.30 -8.62 -4.68
N ALA A 31 0.93 -9.09 -4.46
CA ALA A 31 1.25 -10.06 -3.42
C ALA A 31 1.00 -9.48 -2.01
N ILE A 32 1.36 -8.22 -1.76
CA ILE A 32 1.08 -7.51 -0.50
C ILE A 32 -0.43 -7.35 -0.32
N ILE A 33 -1.12 -6.87 -1.35
CA ILE A 33 -2.58 -6.74 -1.40
C ILE A 33 -3.26 -8.08 -1.11
N TYR A 34 -2.85 -9.15 -1.80
CA TYR A 34 -3.46 -10.46 -1.71
C TYR A 34 -3.14 -11.14 -0.37
N LYS A 35 -1.94 -10.97 0.18
CA LYS A 35 -1.64 -11.42 1.55
C LYS A 35 -2.50 -10.72 2.60
N LEU A 36 -2.93 -9.50 2.33
CA LEU A 36 -3.84 -8.75 3.19
C LEU A 36 -5.31 -9.04 2.87
N VAL A 37 -5.63 -9.64 1.71
CA VAL A 37 -6.97 -10.08 1.33
C VAL A 37 -7.21 -11.48 1.92
N GLY A 38 -8.25 -11.64 2.73
CA GLY A 38 -8.59 -12.93 3.35
C GLY A 38 -8.13 -13.12 4.80
N THR A 39 -7.39 -12.17 5.39
CA THR A 39 -7.10 -12.19 6.83
C THR A 39 -8.22 -11.57 7.68
N GLY A 40 -9.24 -10.96 7.06
CA GLY A 40 -10.29 -10.21 7.78
C GLY A 40 -9.79 -8.87 8.35
N ILE A 41 -8.55 -8.47 8.02
CA ILE A 41 -7.88 -7.29 8.54
C ILE A 41 -8.01 -6.12 7.54
N SER A 42 -9.25 -5.86 7.10
CA SER A 42 -9.56 -4.78 6.15
C SER A 42 -9.10 -3.41 6.66
N CYS A 43 -9.26 -3.18 7.96
CA CYS A 43 -8.89 -1.92 8.62
C CYS A 43 -7.37 -1.65 8.60
N GLN A 44 -6.53 -2.67 8.83
CA GLN A 44 -5.08 -2.45 8.77
C GLN A 44 -4.60 -2.25 7.34
N ARG A 45 -5.19 -2.92 6.34
CA ARG A 45 -4.83 -2.69 4.94
C ARG A 45 -5.16 -1.26 4.51
N LEU A 46 -6.32 -0.73 4.89
CA LEU A 46 -6.66 0.67 4.66
C LEU A 46 -5.68 1.58 5.42
N ALA A 47 -5.35 1.25 6.67
CA ALA A 47 -4.36 2.00 7.44
C ALA A 47 -2.96 1.98 6.78
N LEU A 48 -2.59 0.91 6.06
CA LEU A 48 -1.35 0.79 5.29
C LEU A 48 -1.38 1.69 4.05
N ILE A 49 -2.48 1.64 3.28
CA ILE A 49 -2.63 2.42 2.05
C ILE A 49 -2.79 3.90 2.37
N SER A 50 -3.46 4.24 3.48
CA SER A 50 -3.67 5.62 3.94
C SER A 50 -2.52 6.13 4.81
N ARG A 51 -1.52 5.28 5.11
CA ARG A 51 -0.35 5.70 5.88
C ARG A 51 0.42 6.75 5.09
N LYS A 52 0.75 7.83 5.79
CA LYS A 52 1.56 8.91 5.26
C LYS A 52 3.00 8.74 5.72
N ASP A 53 3.91 9.03 4.81
CA ASP A 53 5.33 9.13 5.09
C ASP A 53 5.66 10.41 5.87
N LEU A 54 6.93 10.60 6.29
CA LEU A 54 7.38 11.86 6.89
C LEU A 54 7.19 13.06 5.95
N GLU A 55 7.21 12.82 4.64
CA GLU A 55 6.93 13.84 3.63
C GLU A 55 5.42 14.08 3.42
N GLY A 56 4.55 13.41 4.19
CA GLY A 56 3.09 13.48 4.05
C GLY A 56 2.55 12.73 2.82
N LEU A 57 3.43 12.06 2.08
CA LEU A 57 3.09 11.34 0.86
C LEU A 57 2.46 9.99 1.21
N THR A 58 1.58 9.53 0.33
CA THR A 58 0.90 8.23 0.45
C THR A 58 1.50 7.25 -0.55
N ALA A 59 1.32 5.93 -0.37
CA ALA A 59 1.83 4.94 -1.31
C ALA A 59 1.34 5.19 -2.76
N ILE A 60 0.14 5.75 -2.91
CA ILE A 60 -0.42 6.18 -4.19
C ILE A 60 0.39 7.35 -4.80
N ASP A 61 0.80 8.32 -3.98
CA ASP A 61 1.56 9.47 -4.44
C ASP A 61 2.96 9.05 -4.93
N VAL A 62 3.61 8.15 -4.20
CA VAL A 62 4.90 7.58 -4.60
C VAL A 62 4.79 6.74 -5.87
N ALA A 63 3.72 5.97 -6.05
CA ALA A 63 3.45 5.28 -7.31
C ALA A 63 3.32 6.29 -8.48
N ILE A 64 2.63 7.41 -8.28
CA ILE A 64 2.48 8.46 -9.30
C ILE A 64 3.82 9.13 -9.60
N LYS A 65 4.61 9.48 -8.57
CA LYS A 65 5.96 10.05 -8.74
C LYS A 65 6.90 9.13 -9.50
N ALA A 66 6.80 7.83 -9.27
CA ALA A 66 7.58 6.82 -9.98
C ALA A 66 7.10 6.58 -11.43
N GLY A 67 5.97 7.18 -11.84
CA GLY A 67 5.37 6.97 -13.16
C GLY A 67 4.46 5.74 -13.25
N ASN A 68 4.26 5.03 -12.14
CA ASN A 68 3.51 3.78 -12.04
C ASN A 68 2.00 4.04 -11.87
N SER A 69 1.39 4.67 -12.88
CA SER A 69 -0.02 5.07 -12.85
C SER A 69 -0.98 3.89 -12.69
N GLU A 70 -0.65 2.71 -13.22
CA GLU A 70 -1.46 1.49 -13.05
C GLU A 70 -1.54 1.05 -11.59
N ILE A 71 -0.39 1.04 -10.89
CA ILE A 71 -0.31 0.71 -9.46
C ILE A 71 -1.10 1.73 -8.64
N ALA A 72 -0.92 3.02 -8.93
CA ALA A 72 -1.65 4.10 -8.27
C ALA A 72 -3.17 3.93 -8.43
N LYS A 73 -3.63 3.57 -9.64
CA LYS A 73 -5.04 3.38 -9.93
C LYS A 73 -5.59 2.13 -9.23
N LEU A 74 -4.86 1.03 -9.21
CA LEU A 74 -5.21 -0.19 -8.47
C LEU A 74 -5.37 0.07 -6.98
N LEU A 75 -4.37 0.71 -6.37
CA LEU A 75 -4.37 1.07 -4.95
C LEU A 75 -5.51 2.03 -4.60
N ARG A 76 -5.77 3.02 -5.47
CA ARG A 76 -6.86 3.98 -5.30
C ARG A 76 -8.23 3.32 -5.42
N SER A 77 -8.43 2.47 -6.42
CA SER A 77 -9.67 1.72 -6.60
C SER A 77 -9.94 0.80 -5.42
N GLU A 78 -8.92 0.13 -4.91
CA GLU A 78 -9.07 -0.73 -3.74
C GLU A 78 -9.36 0.08 -2.47
N LYS A 79 -8.66 1.20 -2.26
CA LYS A 79 -8.94 2.13 -1.16
C LYS A 79 -10.39 2.60 -1.18
N LEU A 80 -10.86 3.10 -2.33
CA LEU A 80 -12.25 3.56 -2.52
C LEU A 80 -13.26 2.45 -2.29
N ARG A 81 -12.99 1.25 -2.81
CA ARG A 81 -13.87 0.09 -2.65
C ARG A 81 -14.06 -0.27 -1.17
N MET A 82 -13.03 -0.11 -0.34
CA MET A 82 -13.10 -0.39 1.10
C MET A 82 -13.74 0.78 1.88
N GLU A 83 -13.43 2.03 1.53
CA GLU A 83 -13.97 3.23 2.21
C GLU A 83 -15.49 3.42 1.98
N PHE A 84 -16.05 2.84 0.90
CA PHE A 84 -17.48 2.90 0.58
C PHE A 84 -18.31 1.69 1.06
N TYR A 85 -17.68 0.61 1.55
CA TYR A 85 -18.38 -0.64 1.89
C TYR A 85 -18.45 -0.97 3.40
N GLU A 86 -17.95 -0.10 4.28
CA GLU A 86 -18.20 -0.16 5.73
C GLU A 86 -19.22 0.88 6.19
#